data_AF-A0A2M9V197-F1
#
_entry.id   AF-A0A2M9V197-F1
#
_cell.length_a   1.000
_cell.length_b   1.000
_cell.length_c   1.000
_cell.angle_alpha   90.00
_cell.angle_beta   90.00
_cell.angle_gamma   90.00
#
_symmetry.space_group_name_H-M   'P 1'
#
loop_
_entity.id
_entity.type
_entity.pdbx_description
1 polymer ?
#
loop_
_entity_poly.entity_id
_entity_poly.type
_entity_poly.pdbx_seq_one_letter_code
_entity_poly.pdbx_strand_id
1 'polypeptide(L)'
;MKQTIIFLFVILHCLFRVHASSHPGIGDFSLSTTRFYQKGDSIFLQCRITGNAPIGKWQSYVVDCCLRKNDSLDRLDSFLLSGRYHYIHSQRKKQKIKVHKWFGNHPSVQYNASFPYTEQMCGAKAVFYFYKSDECCNSFTLSGTLSSEEMRMERLPVPAPYEMHFKYTFITPEAQPVKNRADSGSAFVEFPVGKSVLSVDFKNNRRELRKIQMAIDSIARNKYAVMEAINLIGYASIDGNSVTNRQLSQSRSEAVRNFLVSTYPSLRQNMIKIGTGGEDWQGLQTIADTTIYGKEIRSILSKPVSPYIWKTYLYKANKGELYRQISEKIFPSLRRVDYVVNYTVKSFTVEEGKDILKTSPGNLSLNELFLIANSYPAGSEDFKEVFDIAVRLYPQDPVARINAAGIALEKNDITRAERYLNGLENDSRALNNRALLEIVRGATDKGVLLLKKAGLQGDENACFNMEEYTRYEQREQERKEIIQKNESNHEEL
;
A
#
# COMPACT_ATOMS: atom_id res chain seq x y z
N MET A 1 30.84 51.46 37.49
CA MET A 1 30.38 50.06 37.34
C MET A 1 28.90 50.07 37.01
N LYS A 2 28.52 49.44 35.90
CA LYS A 2 27.15 49.39 35.39
C LYS A 2 26.29 48.49 36.29
N GLN A 3 25.31 49.07 36.99
CA GLN A 3 24.23 48.30 37.61
C GLN A 3 23.18 48.01 36.55
N THR A 4 23.22 46.80 36.02
CA THR A 4 22.19 46.21 35.18
C THR A 4 20.97 45.95 36.05
N ILE A 5 19.98 46.84 36.03
CA ILE A 5 18.69 46.62 36.69
C ILE A 5 17.86 45.70 35.80
N ILE A 6 17.89 44.41 36.14
CA ILE A 6 16.98 43.40 35.61
C ILE A 6 15.62 43.63 36.28
N PHE A 7 14.66 44.18 35.57
CA PHE A 7 13.26 44.13 36.02
C PHE A 7 12.73 42.75 35.70
N LEU A 8 12.63 41.92 36.75
CA LEU A 8 11.88 40.69 36.78
C LEU A 8 10.45 40.98 36.28
N PHE A 9 10.01 40.31 35.21
CA PHE A 9 8.59 40.05 35.02
C PHE A 9 8.14 39.27 36.24
N VAL A 10 7.30 39.86 37.08
CA VAL A 10 6.76 39.19 38.25
C VAL A 10 5.85 38.08 37.75
N ILE A 11 6.38 36.85 37.71
CA ILE A 11 5.60 35.62 37.66
C ILE A 11 4.96 35.48 39.04
N LEU A 12 3.80 36.12 39.25
CA LEU A 12 3.00 35.85 40.43
C LEU A 12 2.08 34.66 40.13
N HIS A 13 2.48 33.48 40.63
CA HIS A 13 1.54 32.39 40.90
C HIS A 13 0.67 32.84 42.08
N CYS A 14 -0.50 33.39 41.79
CA CYS A 14 -1.52 33.66 42.80
C CYS A 14 -2.73 32.78 42.53
N LEU A 15 -2.70 31.58 43.13
CA LEU A 15 -3.90 30.85 43.52
C LEU A 15 -4.65 31.70 44.56
N PHE A 16 -5.51 32.61 44.11
CA PHE A 16 -6.49 33.26 44.98
C PHE A 16 -7.87 33.11 44.35
N ARG A 17 -8.73 32.36 45.05
CA ARG A 17 -10.17 32.39 44.86
C ARG A 17 -10.66 33.82 45.13
N VAL A 18 -10.94 34.56 44.07
CA VAL A 18 -11.59 35.87 44.16
C VAL A 18 -13.08 35.64 43.87
N HIS A 19 -13.90 35.82 44.91
CA HIS A 19 -15.35 35.95 44.73
C HIS A 19 -15.59 37.24 43.92
N ALA A 20 -16.22 37.10 42.76
CA ALA A 20 -16.57 38.23 41.91
C ALA A 20 -17.80 38.94 42.49
N SER A 21 -17.61 40.12 43.06
CA SER A 21 -18.64 41.15 43.14
C SER A 21 -18.37 42.18 42.04
N SER A 22 -19.29 42.28 41.09
CA SER A 22 -19.29 43.28 40.03
C SER A 22 -19.64 44.64 40.60
N HIS A 23 -18.78 45.66 40.47
CA HIS A 23 -19.15 47.08 40.49
C HIS A 23 -18.19 47.88 39.58
N PRO A 24 -18.67 49.00 38.98
CA PRO A 24 -18.11 49.60 37.77
C PRO A 24 -16.95 50.55 38.04
N GLY A 25 -15.96 50.54 37.14
CA GLY A 25 -14.99 51.62 36.96
C GLY A 25 -13.87 51.68 37.99
N ILE A 26 -12.62 51.55 37.50
CA ILE A 26 -11.57 52.40 38.07
C ILE A 26 -12.06 53.82 37.77
N GLY A 27 -12.10 54.72 38.76
CA GLY A 27 -12.55 56.11 38.56
C GLY A 27 -11.85 56.83 37.39
N ASP A 28 -10.73 56.29 36.91
CA ASP A 28 -9.91 56.82 35.84
C ASP A 28 -9.97 56.07 34.50
N PHE A 29 -10.54 54.85 34.38
CA PHE A 29 -10.53 54.07 33.12
C PHE A 29 -11.83 53.30 32.83
N SER A 30 -12.17 53.20 31.54
CA SER A 30 -13.33 52.47 31.01
C SER A 30 -13.02 51.77 29.68
N LEU A 31 -13.81 50.74 29.34
CA LEU A 31 -13.82 50.12 28.00
C LEU A 31 -14.93 50.76 27.17
N SER A 32 -14.58 51.43 26.06
CA SER A 32 -15.53 52.12 25.19
C SER A 32 -15.89 51.34 23.92
N THR A 33 -15.09 50.34 23.55
CA THR A 33 -15.39 49.43 22.45
C THR A 33 -14.70 48.11 22.72
N THR A 34 -15.41 47.00 22.62
CA THR A 34 -14.86 45.64 22.65
C THR A 34 -15.50 44.83 21.54
N ARG A 35 -14.70 44.39 20.57
CA ARG A 35 -15.16 43.52 19.49
C ARG A 35 -14.30 42.28 19.43
N PHE A 36 -14.95 41.14 19.49
CA PHE A 36 -14.39 39.87 19.04
C PHE A 36 -14.90 39.62 17.63
N TYR A 37 -14.02 39.18 16.73
CA TYR A 37 -14.44 38.65 15.43
C TYR A 37 -13.47 37.56 14.99
N GLN A 38 -13.97 36.65 14.17
CA GLN A 38 -13.17 35.54 13.65
C GLN A 38 -12.74 35.82 12.20
N LYS A 39 -11.52 35.42 11.87
CA LYS A 39 -11.05 35.35 10.49
C LYS A 39 -10.18 34.11 10.33
N GLY A 40 -10.66 33.13 9.56
CA GLY A 40 -10.05 31.80 9.50
C GLY A 40 -10.07 31.12 10.88
N ASP A 41 -8.94 30.53 11.27
CA ASP A 41 -8.81 29.82 12.55
C ASP A 41 -8.42 30.73 13.73
N SER A 42 -8.35 32.04 13.50
CA SER A 42 -7.93 33.02 14.50
C SER A 42 -9.07 33.93 14.95
N ILE A 43 -9.07 34.21 16.25
CA ILE A 43 -9.89 35.25 16.87
C ILE A 43 -9.09 36.54 16.95
N PHE A 44 -9.76 37.65 16.65
CA PHE A 44 -9.24 38.99 16.81
C PHE A 44 -10.03 39.72 17.90
N LEU A 45 -9.31 40.19 18.91
CA LEU A 45 -9.83 41.07 19.94
C LEU A 45 -9.43 42.50 19.60
N GLN A 46 -10.41 43.41 19.52
CA GLN A 46 -10.19 44.84 19.42
C GLN A 46 -10.86 45.55 20.60
N CYS A 47 -10.05 46.17 21.45
CA CYS A 47 -10.50 46.92 22.61
C CYS A 47 -10.05 48.38 22.52
N ARG A 48 -10.90 49.30 22.96
CA ARG A 48 -10.54 50.69 23.23
C ARG A 48 -10.69 50.97 24.72
N ILE A 49 -9.56 51.30 25.35
CA ILE A 49 -9.50 51.72 26.75
C ILE A 49 -9.43 53.24 26.77
N THR A 50 -10.37 53.88 27.45
CA THR A 50 -10.49 55.33 27.61
C THR A 50 -10.28 55.69 29.06
N GLY A 51 -9.68 56.84 29.33
CA GLY A 51 -9.60 57.37 30.68
C GLY A 51 -10.34 58.68 30.88
N ASN A 52 -10.82 58.88 32.09
CA ASN A 52 -11.55 60.09 32.48
C ASN A 52 -10.61 61.27 32.76
N ALA A 53 -9.34 60.99 33.06
CA ALA A 53 -8.29 61.97 33.30
C ALA A 53 -6.92 61.49 32.77
N PRO A 54 -5.96 62.40 32.54
CA PRO A 54 -4.59 62.02 32.21
C PRO A 54 -3.91 61.27 33.36
N ILE A 55 -3.05 60.31 33.05
CA ILE A 55 -2.20 59.65 34.06
C ILE A 55 -1.21 60.69 34.61
N GLY A 56 -1.03 60.73 35.93
CA GLY A 56 -0.10 61.65 36.59
C GLY A 56 1.31 61.55 36.00
N LYS A 57 2.05 62.67 35.94
CA LYS A 57 3.26 62.82 35.11
C LYS A 57 4.29 61.68 35.27
N TRP A 58 4.45 61.18 36.48
CA TRP A 58 5.41 60.14 36.89
C TRP A 58 4.72 58.81 37.28
N GLN A 59 3.44 58.65 36.96
CA GLN A 59 2.67 57.44 37.26
C GLN A 59 2.64 56.51 36.05
N SER A 60 2.49 55.23 36.33
CA SER A 60 2.28 54.22 35.29
C SER A 60 1.35 53.10 35.75
N TYR A 61 0.73 52.45 34.76
CA TYR A 61 -0.10 51.27 34.94
C TYR A 61 0.42 50.16 34.04
N VAL A 62 0.84 49.05 34.64
CA VAL A 62 1.01 47.79 33.91
C VAL A 62 -0.37 47.17 33.78
N VAL A 63 -0.79 46.90 32.55
CA VAL A 63 -2.09 46.30 32.27
C VAL A 63 -1.88 44.89 31.77
N ASP A 64 -2.23 43.92 32.61
CA ASP A 64 -2.24 42.50 32.25
C ASP A 64 -3.59 42.14 31.65
N CYS A 65 -3.57 41.45 30.52
CA CYS A 65 -4.77 41.06 29.80
C CYS A 65 -4.88 39.52 29.74
N CYS A 66 -6.07 38.98 29.94
CA CYS A 66 -6.33 37.56 29.78
C CYS A 66 -7.75 37.28 29.27
N LEU A 67 -7.96 36.14 28.63
CA LEU A 67 -9.29 35.57 28.42
C LEU A 67 -9.65 34.73 29.64
N ARG A 68 -10.86 34.91 30.17
CA ARG A 68 -11.33 34.19 31.34
C ARG A 68 -12.71 33.59 31.11
N LYS A 69 -12.84 32.29 31.40
CA LYS A 69 -14.12 31.57 31.46
C LYS A 69 -14.05 30.60 32.64
N ASN A 70 -14.90 30.80 33.64
CA ASN A 70 -14.83 30.07 34.91
C ASN A 70 -13.40 30.13 35.51
N ASP A 71 -12.77 28.97 35.73
CA ASP A 71 -11.40 28.83 36.25
C ASP A 71 -10.31 28.84 35.15
N SER A 72 -10.69 28.76 33.87
CA SER A 72 -9.74 28.81 32.74
C SER A 72 -9.24 30.23 32.50
N LEU A 73 -7.93 30.37 32.30
CA LEU A 73 -7.25 31.64 32.07
C LEU A 73 -6.18 31.52 30.97
N ASP A 74 -6.39 32.22 29.87
CA ASP A 74 -5.41 32.33 28.77
C ASP A 74 -4.82 33.75 28.76
N ARG A 75 -3.50 33.86 28.91
CA ARG A 75 -2.82 35.17 28.98
C ARG A 75 -2.64 35.78 27.60
N LEU A 76 -2.91 37.08 27.50
CA LEU A 76 -2.64 37.92 26.32
C LEU A 76 -1.46 38.86 26.61
N ASP A 77 -0.94 39.52 25.57
CA ASP A 77 0.21 40.44 25.71
C ASP A 77 -0.15 41.62 26.63
N SER A 78 0.60 41.79 27.72
CA SER A 78 0.49 42.95 28.62
C SER A 78 1.05 44.23 27.99
N PHE A 79 0.62 45.39 28.46
CA PHE A 79 1.08 46.70 27.97
C PHE A 79 1.22 47.74 29.09
N LEU A 80 1.96 48.82 28.81
CA LEU A 80 2.23 49.88 29.78
C LEU A 80 1.53 51.18 29.37
N LEU A 81 0.73 51.74 30.29
CA LEU A 81 0.19 53.09 30.21
C LEU A 81 1.01 54.01 31.13
N SER A 82 1.38 55.20 30.65
CA SER A 82 2.21 56.11 31.46
C SER A 82 1.84 57.58 31.28
N GLY A 83 2.02 58.34 32.35
CA GLY A 83 2.08 59.80 32.27
C GLY A 83 3.31 60.29 31.51
N ARG A 84 3.32 61.59 31.18
CA ARG A 84 4.28 62.19 30.24
C ARG A 84 5.75 61.97 30.62
N TYR A 85 6.12 62.17 31.89
CA TYR A 85 7.51 62.11 32.32
C TYR A 85 7.99 60.66 32.45
N HIS A 86 7.17 59.76 33.00
CA HIS A 86 7.49 58.33 33.03
C HIS A 86 7.65 57.76 31.61
N TYR A 87 6.78 58.18 30.69
CA TYR A 87 6.88 57.81 29.27
C TYR A 87 8.23 58.22 28.65
N ILE A 88 8.59 59.50 28.76
CA ILE A 88 9.85 60.03 28.20
C ILE A 88 11.07 59.35 28.85
N HIS A 89 11.04 59.15 30.17
CA HIS A 89 12.12 58.50 30.91
C HIS A 89 12.32 57.03 30.49
N SER A 90 11.24 56.27 30.33
CA SER A 90 11.29 54.88 29.88
C SER A 90 11.77 54.74 28.42
N GLN A 91 11.38 55.65 27.52
CA GLN A 91 11.89 55.71 26.14
C GLN A 91 13.41 55.99 26.10
N ARG A 92 13.89 56.94 26.93
CA ARG A 92 15.32 57.24 27.05
C ARG A 92 16.14 56.05 27.60
N LYS A 93 15.54 55.25 28.50
CA LYS A 93 16.15 54.03 29.04
C LYS A 93 16.06 52.81 28.11
N LYS A 94 15.44 52.93 26.92
CA LYS A 94 15.20 51.84 25.97
C LYS A 94 14.56 50.61 26.62
N GLN A 95 13.56 50.81 27.49
CA GLN A 95 12.84 49.67 28.07
C GLN A 95 12.17 48.84 26.97
N LYS A 96 12.39 47.52 26.97
CA LYS A 96 11.81 46.58 26.01
C LYS A 96 10.35 46.24 26.38
N ILE A 97 9.46 47.21 26.24
CA ILE A 97 8.01 46.98 26.41
C ILE A 97 7.38 47.03 25.02
N LYS A 98 6.73 45.94 24.59
CA LYS A 98 6.15 45.78 23.24
C LYS A 98 5.17 46.91 22.90
N VAL A 99 4.34 47.32 23.88
CA VAL A 99 3.34 48.38 23.71
C VAL A 99 3.41 49.33 24.90
N HIS A 100 3.98 50.51 24.66
CA HIS A 100 4.08 51.59 25.65
C HIS A 100 3.40 52.83 25.10
N LYS A 101 2.35 53.30 25.78
CA LYS A 101 1.52 54.41 25.29
C LYS A 101 1.49 55.54 26.31
N TRP A 102 1.73 56.76 25.81
CA TRP A 102 1.51 57.97 26.57
C TRP A 102 0.00 58.25 26.68
N PHE A 103 -0.48 58.50 27.89
CA PHE A 103 -1.89 58.73 28.21
C PHE A 103 -2.08 60.22 28.58
N GLY A 104 -2.43 61.03 27.57
CA GLY A 104 -2.49 62.51 27.65
C GLY A 104 -3.88 63.09 27.97
N ASN A 105 -4.19 64.28 27.41
CA ASN A 105 -5.41 65.05 27.72
C ASN A 105 -6.72 64.48 27.15
N HIS A 106 -6.66 63.64 26.10
CA HIS A 106 -7.79 62.86 25.59
C HIS A 106 -7.40 61.40 25.53
N PRO A 107 -7.31 60.72 26.68
CA PRO A 107 -6.52 59.52 26.71
C PRO A 107 -7.35 58.31 26.28
N SER A 108 -7.05 57.81 25.09
CA SER A 108 -7.54 56.52 24.62
C SER A 108 -6.39 55.70 24.05
N VAL A 109 -6.42 54.38 24.30
CA VAL A 109 -5.48 53.42 23.74
C VAL A 109 -6.26 52.28 23.12
N GLN A 110 -5.88 51.94 21.88
CA GLN A 110 -6.35 50.75 21.22
C GLN A 110 -5.46 49.56 21.59
N TYR A 111 -6.10 48.49 22.03
CA TYR A 111 -5.48 47.20 22.28
C TYR A 111 -6.03 46.19 21.27
N ASN A 112 -5.15 45.58 20.49
CA ASN A 112 -5.50 44.55 19.52
C ASN A 112 -4.71 43.28 19.84
N ALA A 113 -5.38 42.13 19.87
CA ALA A 113 -4.75 40.83 20.03
C ALA A 113 -5.32 39.84 19.01
N SER A 114 -4.52 38.86 18.59
CA SER A 114 -4.95 37.75 17.74
C SER A 114 -4.42 36.43 18.28
N PHE A 115 -5.25 35.40 18.30
CA PHE A 115 -4.90 34.09 18.84
C PHE A 115 -5.73 32.98 18.17
N PRO A 116 -5.21 31.74 18.06
CA PRO A 116 -5.97 30.61 17.51
C PRO A 116 -7.17 30.29 18.38
N TYR A 117 -8.29 29.91 17.76
CA TYR A 117 -9.50 29.55 18.48
C TYR A 117 -9.41 28.16 19.10
N THR A 118 -9.96 28.00 20.31
CA THR A 118 -10.32 26.70 20.88
C THR A 118 -11.77 26.75 21.38
N GLU A 119 -12.48 25.62 21.36
CA GLU A 119 -13.90 25.55 21.79
C GLU A 119 -14.13 26.08 23.20
N GLN A 120 -13.12 25.91 24.07
CA GLN A 120 -13.17 26.36 25.46
C GLN A 120 -13.29 27.88 25.58
N MET A 121 -12.84 28.64 24.58
CA MET A 121 -12.87 30.11 24.60
C MET A 121 -14.27 30.69 24.36
N CYS A 122 -15.20 29.95 23.76
CA CYS A 122 -16.56 30.46 23.53
C CYS A 122 -17.23 30.88 24.85
N GLY A 123 -17.72 32.12 24.96
CA GLY A 123 -18.26 32.68 26.21
C GLY A 123 -17.20 33.22 27.19
N ALA A 124 -15.92 33.22 26.85
CA ALA A 124 -14.88 33.86 27.65
C ALA A 124 -14.97 35.41 27.58
N LYS A 125 -14.51 36.10 28.62
CA LYS A 125 -14.39 37.56 28.66
C LYS A 125 -12.91 37.96 28.60
N ALA A 126 -12.59 39.04 27.89
CA ALA A 126 -11.29 39.67 28.02
C ALA A 126 -11.28 40.51 29.31
N VAL A 127 -10.38 40.18 30.22
CA VAL A 127 -10.22 40.84 31.51
C VAL A 127 -8.88 41.56 31.55
N PHE A 128 -8.90 42.82 31.97
CA PHE A 128 -7.74 43.71 32.07
C PHE A 128 -7.51 44.09 33.53
N TYR A 129 -6.37 43.69 34.08
CA TYR A 129 -5.96 44.01 35.45
C TYR A 129 -4.96 45.17 35.42
N PHE A 130 -5.28 46.26 36.12
CA PHE A 130 -4.49 47.47 36.13
C PHE A 130 -3.65 47.53 37.41
N TYR A 131 -2.34 47.44 37.27
CA TYR A 131 -1.39 47.53 38.38
C TYR A 131 -0.70 48.89 38.38
N LYS A 132 -1.02 49.71 39.37
CA LYS A 132 -0.46 51.05 39.50
C LYS A 132 0.94 51.00 40.10
N SER A 133 1.83 51.84 39.58
CA SER A 133 3.14 52.13 40.16
C SER A 133 3.30 53.65 40.33
N ASP A 134 3.58 54.06 41.57
CA ASP A 134 3.98 55.41 41.94
C ASP A 134 5.49 55.41 42.22
N GLU A 135 6.21 56.38 41.67
CA GLU A 135 7.63 56.37 41.33
C GLU A 135 8.68 56.31 42.47
N CYS A 136 8.37 55.71 43.63
CA CYS A 136 9.33 55.57 44.73
C CYS A 136 9.61 54.13 45.18
N CYS A 137 8.77 53.15 44.83
CA CYS A 137 8.93 51.76 45.29
C CYS A 137 8.59 50.76 44.17
N ASN A 138 9.34 49.67 44.05
CA ASN A 138 9.07 48.54 43.14
C ASN A 138 7.79 47.74 43.49
N SER A 139 6.85 48.34 44.21
CA SER A 139 5.57 47.73 44.58
C SER A 139 4.50 48.09 43.56
N PHE A 140 3.91 47.08 42.94
CA PHE A 140 2.73 47.21 42.09
C PHE A 140 1.49 46.87 42.90
N THR A 141 0.49 47.75 42.91
CA THR A 141 -0.79 47.50 43.58
C THR A 141 -1.89 47.37 42.54
N LEU A 142 -2.73 46.33 42.65
CA LEU A 142 -3.90 46.18 41.81
C LEU A 142 -4.85 47.35 42.07
N SER A 143 -4.98 48.23 41.09
CA SER A 143 -5.80 49.44 41.13
C SER A 143 -7.22 49.20 40.62
N GLY A 144 -7.44 48.12 39.86
CA GLY A 144 -8.76 47.66 39.47
C GLY A 144 -8.75 46.79 38.22
N THR A 145 -9.95 46.44 37.77
CA THR A 145 -10.17 45.47 36.69
C THR A 145 -11.26 45.96 35.73
N LEU A 146 -11.04 45.79 34.43
CA LEU A 146 -12.07 45.98 33.39
C LEU A 146 -12.35 44.64 32.71
N SER A 147 -13.58 44.42 32.28
CA SER A 147 -14.01 43.18 31.61
C SER A 147 -14.81 43.53 30.37
N SER A 148 -14.55 42.85 29.26
CA SER A 148 -15.42 42.90 28.07
C SER A 148 -16.73 42.15 28.32
N GLU A 149 -17.65 42.29 27.37
CA GLU A 149 -18.73 41.31 27.18
C GLU A 149 -18.17 39.93 26.82
N GLU A 150 -19.02 38.91 26.90
CA GLU A 150 -18.67 37.55 26.53
C GLU A 150 -18.39 37.45 25.04
N MET A 151 -17.31 36.75 24.69
CA MET A 151 -17.02 36.41 23.32
C MET A 151 -18.14 35.52 22.78
N ARG A 152 -18.95 36.11 21.90
CA ARG A 152 -19.94 35.40 21.09
C ARG A 152 -19.35 35.23 19.70
N MET A 153 -19.28 33.98 19.24
CA MET A 153 -18.79 33.65 17.92
C MET A 153 -19.89 33.91 16.89
N GLU A 154 -19.56 34.58 15.78
CA GLU A 154 -20.47 34.69 14.63
C GLU A 154 -20.60 33.33 13.91
N ARG A 155 -19.55 32.50 13.91
CA ARG A 155 -19.52 31.12 13.38
C ARG A 155 -18.59 30.22 14.19
N LEU A 156 -18.92 28.95 14.32
CA LEU A 156 -18.06 27.90 14.88
C LEU A 156 -17.10 27.38 13.80
N PRO A 157 -15.85 27.03 14.12
CA PRO A 157 -14.93 26.44 13.15
C PRO A 157 -15.41 25.05 12.73
N VAL A 158 -15.49 24.81 11.42
CA VAL A 158 -15.85 23.49 10.87
C VAL A 158 -14.57 22.66 10.75
N PRO A 159 -14.46 21.50 11.41
CA PRO A 159 -13.29 20.64 11.27
C PRO A 159 -13.13 20.15 9.82
N ALA A 160 -11.90 19.85 9.43
CA ALA A 160 -11.61 19.21 8.15
C ALA A 160 -12.31 17.83 8.08
N PRO A 161 -12.70 17.36 6.88
CA PRO A 161 -13.25 16.02 6.70
C PRO A 161 -12.31 14.95 7.29
N TYR A 162 -12.88 13.94 7.95
CA TYR A 162 -12.07 12.87 8.55
C TYR A 162 -11.53 11.93 7.48
N GLU A 163 -10.21 11.74 7.44
CA GLU A 163 -9.56 10.79 6.55
C GLU A 163 -9.44 9.41 7.23
N MET A 164 -10.09 8.39 6.66
CA MET A 164 -9.99 7.01 7.15
C MET A 164 -8.65 6.38 6.77
N HIS A 165 -8.02 5.70 7.72
CA HIS A 165 -6.80 4.94 7.48
C HIS A 165 -7.04 3.44 7.57
N PHE A 166 -7.23 2.79 6.42
CA PHE A 166 -7.52 1.35 6.36
C PHE A 166 -6.27 0.46 6.44
N LYS A 167 -6.46 -0.75 6.97
CA LYS A 167 -5.51 -1.86 6.94
C LYS A 167 -5.93 -2.93 5.95
N TYR A 168 -4.98 -3.37 5.14
CA TYR A 168 -5.19 -4.40 4.12
C TYR A 168 -4.80 -5.79 4.65
N THR A 169 -5.53 -6.81 4.23
CA THR A 169 -5.24 -8.20 4.61
C THR A 169 -4.21 -8.79 3.65
N PHE A 170 -3.13 -9.31 4.22
CA PHE A 170 -2.09 -10.08 3.53
C PHE A 170 -2.02 -11.48 4.14
N ILE A 171 -2.24 -12.50 3.32
CA ILE A 171 -2.26 -13.91 3.71
C ILE A 171 -0.87 -14.49 3.50
N THR A 172 -0.33 -15.13 4.53
CA THR A 172 0.90 -15.92 4.45
C THR A 172 0.64 -17.18 3.59
N PRO A 173 1.32 -17.35 2.45
CA PRO A 173 1.20 -18.57 1.65
C PRO A 173 1.78 -19.77 2.38
N GLU A 174 1.28 -20.97 2.10
CA GLU A 174 1.82 -22.19 2.71
C GLU A 174 3.28 -22.43 2.31
N ALA A 175 4.11 -22.77 3.30
CA ALA A 175 5.52 -23.06 3.07
C ALA A 175 5.68 -24.39 2.31
N GLN A 176 6.42 -24.34 1.21
CA GLN A 176 6.82 -25.53 0.46
C GLN A 176 8.29 -25.84 0.78
N PRO A 177 8.60 -26.91 1.52
CA PRO A 177 9.99 -27.25 1.88
C PRO A 177 10.82 -27.69 0.66
N VAL A 178 10.16 -28.20 -0.38
CA VAL A 178 10.75 -28.57 -1.67
C VAL A 178 9.82 -28.16 -2.81
N LYS A 179 10.39 -27.52 -3.83
CA LYS A 179 9.66 -27.10 -5.03
C LYS A 179 9.88 -28.13 -6.14
N ASN A 180 8.84 -28.84 -6.54
CA ASN A 180 8.90 -29.77 -7.67
C ASN A 180 8.90 -29.00 -8.99
N ARG A 181 9.84 -29.30 -9.87
CA ARG A 181 9.99 -28.67 -11.18
C ARG A 181 10.28 -29.72 -12.24
N ALA A 182 10.01 -29.36 -13.49
CA ALA A 182 10.31 -30.19 -14.64
C ALA A 182 10.83 -29.32 -15.78
N ASP A 183 11.89 -29.80 -16.44
CA ASP A 183 12.34 -29.29 -17.73
C ASP A 183 12.01 -30.33 -18.80
N SER A 184 11.36 -29.93 -19.88
CA SER A 184 10.82 -30.84 -20.88
C SER A 184 11.10 -30.37 -22.29
N GLY A 185 11.29 -31.33 -23.19
CA GLY A 185 11.48 -31.04 -24.60
C GLY A 185 11.46 -32.30 -25.46
N SER A 186 11.86 -32.13 -26.72
CA SER A 186 11.87 -33.18 -27.73
C SER A 186 13.22 -33.24 -28.43
N ALA A 187 13.73 -34.46 -28.63
CA ALA A 187 14.91 -34.74 -29.43
C ALA A 187 14.54 -35.60 -30.65
N PHE A 188 14.83 -35.11 -31.86
CA PHE A 188 14.50 -35.79 -33.11
C PHE A 188 15.63 -36.73 -33.54
N VAL A 189 15.84 -37.78 -32.74
CA VAL A 189 16.96 -38.72 -32.92
C VAL A 189 16.71 -39.65 -34.12
N GLU A 190 17.64 -39.62 -35.07
CA GLU A 190 17.60 -40.40 -36.31
C GLU A 190 18.45 -41.66 -36.23
N PHE A 191 18.07 -42.69 -36.98
CA PHE A 191 18.75 -43.98 -37.03
C PHE A 191 19.03 -44.38 -38.47
N PRO A 192 20.15 -45.07 -38.76
CA PRO A 192 20.36 -45.69 -40.07
C PRO A 192 19.22 -46.66 -40.40
N VAL A 193 18.91 -46.81 -41.68
CA VAL A 193 17.83 -47.70 -42.15
C VAL A 193 18.06 -49.13 -41.62
N GLY A 194 17.02 -49.72 -41.03
CA GLY A 194 17.05 -51.07 -40.47
C GLY A 194 17.85 -51.24 -39.17
N LYS A 195 18.34 -50.14 -38.55
CA LYS A 195 19.09 -50.19 -37.29
C LYS A 195 18.36 -49.46 -36.18
N SER A 196 18.49 -49.97 -34.95
CA SER A 196 18.01 -49.35 -33.71
C SER A 196 19.16 -48.81 -32.84
N VAL A 197 20.41 -48.94 -33.30
CA VAL A 197 21.60 -48.46 -32.58
C VAL A 197 21.76 -46.96 -32.83
N LEU A 198 21.79 -46.18 -31.74
CA LEU A 198 22.04 -44.74 -31.77
C LEU A 198 23.52 -44.46 -32.09
N SER A 199 23.77 -43.66 -33.11
CA SER A 199 25.08 -43.07 -33.40
C SER A 199 25.02 -41.56 -33.22
N VAL A 200 25.93 -41.01 -32.42
CA VAL A 200 25.98 -39.56 -32.11
C VAL A 200 26.29 -38.75 -33.37
N ASP A 201 27.15 -39.25 -34.25
CA ASP A 201 27.61 -38.56 -35.45
C ASP A 201 26.72 -38.80 -36.67
N PHE A 202 25.65 -39.59 -36.51
CA PHE A 202 24.67 -39.78 -37.58
C PHE A 202 23.79 -38.55 -37.72
N LYS A 203 23.92 -37.88 -38.87
CA LYS A 203 23.13 -36.69 -39.23
C LYS A 203 23.15 -35.63 -38.12
N ASN A 204 21.98 -35.23 -37.62
CA ASN A 204 21.83 -34.16 -36.62
C ASN A 204 21.78 -34.68 -35.18
N ASN A 205 22.03 -35.97 -34.93
CA ASN A 205 21.88 -36.57 -33.61
C ASN A 205 22.69 -35.87 -32.53
N ARG A 206 23.93 -35.47 -32.83
CA ARG A 206 24.77 -34.70 -31.90
C ARG A 206 24.05 -33.44 -31.37
N ARG A 207 23.38 -32.69 -32.26
CA ARG A 207 22.62 -31.48 -31.88
C ARG A 207 21.36 -31.83 -31.08
N GLU A 208 20.63 -32.86 -31.50
CA GLU A 208 19.39 -33.28 -30.82
C GLU A 208 19.65 -33.86 -29.43
N LEU A 209 20.69 -34.68 -29.28
CA LEU A 209 21.13 -35.20 -27.98
C LEU A 209 21.66 -34.09 -27.08
N ARG A 210 22.28 -33.05 -27.64
CA ARG A 210 22.76 -31.90 -26.86
C ARG A 210 21.62 -31.15 -26.16
N LYS A 211 20.40 -31.17 -26.69
CA LYS A 211 19.21 -30.59 -26.02
C LYS A 211 18.94 -31.26 -24.67
N ILE A 212 18.94 -32.59 -24.66
CA ILE A 212 18.74 -33.39 -23.43
C ILE A 212 19.89 -33.16 -22.45
N GLN A 213 21.13 -33.18 -22.96
CA GLN A 213 22.32 -32.92 -22.15
C GLN A 213 22.29 -31.52 -21.53
N MET A 214 21.86 -30.49 -22.26
CA MET A 214 21.76 -29.14 -21.72
C MET A 214 20.77 -29.03 -20.56
N ALA A 215 19.61 -29.70 -20.66
CA ALA A 215 18.64 -29.79 -19.57
C ALA A 215 19.25 -30.45 -18.33
N ILE A 216 19.92 -31.61 -18.52
CA ILE A 216 20.62 -32.33 -17.44
C ILE A 216 21.75 -31.49 -16.82
N ASP A 217 22.64 -30.93 -17.66
CA ASP A 217 23.80 -30.14 -17.24
C ASP A 217 23.37 -28.87 -16.48
N SER A 218 22.28 -28.22 -16.92
CA SER A 218 21.73 -27.03 -16.25
C SER A 218 21.29 -27.35 -14.83
N ILE A 219 20.56 -28.44 -14.64
CA ILE A 219 20.09 -28.89 -13.33
C ILE A 219 21.26 -29.35 -12.46
N ALA A 220 22.20 -30.12 -13.03
CA ALA A 220 23.36 -30.63 -12.31
C ALA A 220 24.31 -29.52 -11.81
N ARG A 221 24.41 -28.38 -12.53
CA ARG A 221 25.18 -27.21 -12.08
C ARG A 221 24.45 -26.36 -11.04
N ASN A 222 23.15 -26.53 -10.88
CA ASN A 222 22.39 -25.78 -9.89
C ASN A 222 22.56 -26.39 -8.50
N LYS A 223 23.34 -25.74 -7.64
CA LYS A 223 23.62 -26.18 -6.26
C LYS A 223 22.37 -26.34 -5.37
N TYR A 224 21.24 -25.76 -5.78
CA TYR A 224 19.97 -25.83 -5.06
C TYR A 224 19.02 -26.90 -5.60
N ALA A 225 19.35 -27.51 -6.75
CA ALA A 225 18.52 -28.51 -7.40
C ALA A 225 19.00 -29.93 -7.10
N VAL A 226 18.05 -30.85 -6.95
CA VAL A 226 18.29 -32.28 -6.86
C VAL A 226 17.49 -32.96 -7.95
N MET A 227 18.17 -33.66 -8.85
CA MET A 227 17.51 -34.38 -9.94
C MET A 227 16.83 -35.63 -9.38
N GLU A 228 15.56 -35.83 -9.73
CA GLU A 228 14.74 -36.94 -9.23
C GLU A 228 14.61 -38.05 -10.29
N ALA A 229 14.21 -37.69 -11.50
CA ALA A 229 13.97 -38.65 -12.57
C ALA A 229 14.03 -38.02 -13.96
N ILE A 230 14.48 -38.79 -14.95
CA ILE A 230 14.41 -38.44 -16.37
C ILE A 230 13.42 -39.41 -17.01
N ASN A 231 12.30 -38.92 -17.52
CA ASN A 231 11.36 -39.72 -18.28
C ASN A 231 11.64 -39.52 -19.77
N LEU A 232 11.72 -40.62 -20.53
CA LEU A 232 11.91 -40.61 -21.97
C LEU A 232 10.75 -41.34 -22.64
N ILE A 233 10.04 -40.70 -23.57
CA ILE A 233 8.98 -41.32 -24.35
C ILE A 233 9.33 -41.21 -25.83
N GLY A 234 9.66 -42.35 -26.42
CA GLY A 234 9.96 -42.48 -27.83
C GLY A 234 8.68 -42.62 -28.63
N TYR A 235 8.70 -42.03 -29.82
CA TYR A 235 7.63 -42.04 -30.78
C TYR A 235 8.11 -42.52 -32.14
N ALA A 236 7.20 -43.07 -32.92
CA ALA A 236 7.36 -43.44 -34.30
C ALA A 236 6.41 -42.62 -35.18
N SER A 237 6.78 -42.54 -36.45
CA SER A 237 5.90 -42.03 -37.47
C SER A 237 4.70 -42.96 -37.69
N ILE A 238 3.68 -42.44 -38.37
CA ILE A 238 2.41 -43.17 -38.54
C ILE A 238 2.39 -44.06 -39.81
N ASP A 239 3.47 -44.11 -40.58
CA ASP A 239 3.66 -45.04 -41.70
C ASP A 239 3.97 -46.47 -41.24
N GLY A 240 3.65 -47.46 -42.08
CA GLY A 240 3.93 -48.86 -41.78
C GLY A 240 3.02 -49.48 -40.72
N ASN A 241 3.49 -50.60 -40.15
CA ASN A 241 2.76 -51.43 -39.22
C ASN A 241 2.84 -50.90 -37.78
N SER A 242 1.71 -50.84 -37.08
CA SER A 242 1.62 -50.27 -35.72
C SER A 242 2.37 -51.07 -34.66
N VAL A 243 2.46 -52.39 -34.80
CA VAL A 243 3.25 -53.25 -33.88
C VAL A 243 4.73 -52.96 -34.05
N THR A 244 5.20 -52.86 -35.30
CA THR A 244 6.59 -52.47 -35.62
C THR A 244 6.89 -51.06 -35.12
N ASN A 245 5.98 -50.11 -35.32
CA ASN A 245 6.14 -48.74 -34.83
C ASN A 245 6.23 -48.67 -33.31
N ARG A 246 5.44 -49.50 -32.60
CA ARG A 246 5.54 -49.64 -31.15
C ARG A 246 6.94 -50.11 -30.74
N GLN A 247 7.45 -51.18 -31.36
CA GLN A 247 8.81 -51.68 -31.11
C GLN A 247 9.88 -50.62 -31.41
N LEU A 248 9.79 -49.94 -32.57
CA LEU A 248 10.72 -48.88 -32.95
C LEU A 248 10.71 -47.74 -31.93
N SER A 249 9.53 -47.30 -31.50
CA SER A 249 9.39 -46.22 -30.52
C SER A 249 10.02 -46.60 -29.17
N GLN A 250 9.89 -47.85 -28.73
CA GLN A 250 10.55 -48.36 -27.52
C GLN A 250 12.07 -48.37 -27.69
N SER A 251 12.58 -48.94 -28.80
CA SER A 251 14.01 -48.99 -29.08
C SER A 251 14.65 -47.61 -29.16
N ARG A 252 13.93 -46.58 -29.62
CA ARG A 252 14.40 -45.18 -29.60
C ARG A 252 14.63 -44.69 -28.16
N SER A 253 13.67 -44.87 -27.27
CA SER A 253 13.81 -44.50 -25.85
C SER A 253 14.98 -45.23 -25.19
N GLU A 254 15.13 -46.52 -25.47
CA GLU A 254 16.21 -47.37 -24.94
C GLU A 254 17.58 -46.90 -25.43
N ALA A 255 17.70 -46.58 -26.72
CA ALA A 255 18.96 -46.11 -27.28
C ALA A 255 19.38 -44.75 -26.69
N VAL A 256 18.44 -43.82 -26.49
CA VAL A 256 18.72 -42.54 -25.82
C VAL A 256 19.07 -42.78 -24.34
N ARG A 257 18.36 -43.67 -23.63
CA ARG A 257 18.70 -44.03 -22.25
C ARG A 257 20.14 -44.55 -22.16
N ASN A 258 20.53 -45.47 -23.03
CA ASN A 258 21.88 -46.03 -23.04
C ASN A 258 22.94 -44.96 -23.28
N PHE A 259 22.69 -44.03 -24.20
CA PHE A 259 23.55 -42.88 -24.42
C PHE A 259 23.67 -41.98 -23.18
N LEU A 260 22.57 -41.71 -22.48
CA LEU A 260 22.60 -40.91 -21.25
C LEU A 260 23.37 -41.62 -20.13
N VAL A 261 23.15 -42.92 -19.94
CA VAL A 261 23.89 -43.73 -18.94
C VAL A 261 25.39 -43.73 -19.23
N SER A 262 25.79 -43.85 -20.51
CA SER A 262 27.21 -43.81 -20.87
C SER A 262 27.83 -42.40 -20.72
N THR A 263 27.03 -41.36 -20.96
CA THR A 263 27.49 -39.96 -20.86
C THR A 263 27.59 -39.49 -19.42
N TYR A 264 26.67 -39.94 -18.57
CA TYR A 264 26.55 -39.52 -17.17
C TYR A 264 26.59 -40.73 -16.22
N PRO A 265 27.78 -41.30 -15.94
CA PRO A 265 27.90 -42.47 -15.07
C PRO A 265 27.40 -42.25 -13.63
N SER A 266 27.30 -40.99 -13.19
CA SER A 266 26.78 -40.61 -11.88
C SER A 266 25.24 -40.70 -11.79
N LEU A 267 24.53 -40.73 -12.91
CA LEU A 267 23.08 -40.93 -12.92
C LEU A 267 22.76 -42.39 -12.64
N ARG A 268 21.96 -42.64 -11.59
CA ARG A 268 21.50 -43.99 -11.29
C ARG A 268 20.57 -44.46 -12.41
N GLN A 269 20.79 -45.67 -12.94
CA GLN A 269 20.02 -46.18 -14.09
C GLN A 269 18.50 -46.25 -13.84
N ASN A 270 18.07 -46.35 -12.58
CA ASN A 270 16.67 -46.37 -12.18
C ASN A 270 16.01 -44.97 -12.18
N MET A 271 16.79 -43.89 -12.24
CA MET A 271 16.28 -42.52 -12.42
C MET A 271 15.81 -42.28 -13.85
N ILE A 272 16.36 -43.01 -14.84
CA ILE A 272 15.98 -42.86 -16.24
C ILE A 272 14.89 -43.89 -16.58
N LYS A 273 13.65 -43.40 -16.65
CA LYS A 273 12.47 -44.18 -16.99
C LYS A 273 12.18 -44.04 -18.48
N ILE A 274 11.85 -45.16 -19.13
CA ILE A 274 11.50 -45.20 -20.55
C ILE A 274 10.02 -45.56 -20.72
N GLY A 275 9.38 -44.92 -21.67
CA GLY A 275 8.03 -45.18 -22.13
C GLY A 275 8.00 -45.41 -23.64
N THR A 276 6.86 -45.91 -24.11
CA THR A 276 6.60 -46.23 -25.52
C THR A 276 5.37 -45.48 -25.97
N GLY A 277 5.56 -44.44 -26.79
CA GLY A 277 4.48 -43.65 -27.36
C GLY A 277 3.81 -44.28 -28.57
N GLY A 278 4.50 -45.22 -29.25
CA GLY A 278 4.01 -45.82 -30.48
C GLY A 278 3.93 -44.79 -31.61
N GLU A 279 2.82 -44.78 -32.34
CA GLU A 279 2.56 -43.84 -33.43
C GLU A 279 2.15 -42.47 -32.88
N ASP A 280 2.83 -41.41 -33.32
CA ASP A 280 2.61 -40.06 -32.81
C ASP A 280 1.43 -39.33 -33.47
N TRP A 281 0.23 -39.78 -33.12
CA TRP A 281 -1.02 -39.16 -33.55
C TRP A 281 -1.19 -37.75 -32.97
N GLN A 282 -0.75 -37.52 -31.73
CA GLN A 282 -0.82 -36.20 -31.08
C GLN A 282 0.09 -35.19 -31.79
N GLY A 283 1.33 -35.57 -32.11
CA GLY A 283 2.23 -34.68 -32.86
C GLY A 283 1.74 -34.40 -34.27
N LEU A 284 1.06 -35.36 -34.93
CA LEU A 284 0.41 -35.09 -36.21
C LEU A 284 -0.72 -34.05 -36.07
N GLN A 285 -1.51 -34.10 -35.00
CA GLN A 285 -2.51 -33.07 -34.69
C GLN A 285 -1.86 -31.70 -34.50
N THR A 286 -0.80 -31.61 -33.71
CA THR A 286 -0.06 -30.34 -33.49
C THR A 286 0.52 -29.78 -34.78
N ILE A 287 1.12 -30.61 -35.64
CA ILE A 287 1.68 -30.16 -36.93
C ILE A 287 0.57 -29.70 -37.89
N ALA A 288 -0.64 -30.28 -37.79
CA ALA A 288 -1.77 -29.87 -38.60
C ALA A 288 -2.06 -28.37 -38.45
N ASP A 289 -1.77 -27.75 -37.31
CA ASP A 289 -2.04 -26.33 -37.05
C ASP A 289 -1.15 -25.37 -37.83
N THR A 290 -0.01 -25.84 -38.35
CA THR A 290 0.98 -24.99 -39.04
C THR A 290 1.28 -25.42 -40.47
N THR A 291 0.84 -26.61 -40.88
CA THR A 291 1.09 -27.15 -42.22
C THR A 291 -0.02 -26.81 -43.23
N ILE A 292 0.35 -26.71 -44.51
CA ILE A 292 -0.60 -26.50 -45.62
C ILE A 292 -1.63 -27.64 -45.74
N TYR A 293 -1.31 -28.84 -45.24
CA TYR A 293 -2.21 -30.00 -45.23
C TYR A 293 -3.16 -30.02 -44.04
N GLY A 294 -3.09 -29.01 -43.17
CA GLY A 294 -3.74 -29.00 -41.86
C GLY A 294 -5.25 -29.23 -41.89
N LYS A 295 -5.93 -28.62 -42.86
CA LYS A 295 -7.39 -28.74 -43.02
C LYS A 295 -7.81 -30.19 -43.29
N GLU A 296 -7.11 -30.88 -44.19
CA GLU A 296 -7.39 -32.27 -44.53
C GLU A 296 -7.06 -33.22 -43.38
N ILE A 297 -5.88 -33.03 -42.76
CA ILE A 297 -5.46 -33.81 -41.59
C ILE A 297 -6.50 -33.67 -40.46
N ARG A 298 -6.88 -32.44 -40.08
CA ARG A 298 -7.89 -32.21 -39.03
C ARG A 298 -9.24 -32.82 -39.38
N SER A 299 -9.69 -32.72 -40.63
CA SER A 299 -10.96 -33.31 -41.07
C SER A 299 -10.99 -34.84 -40.92
N ILE A 300 -9.83 -35.49 -41.06
CA ILE A 300 -9.69 -36.92 -40.85
C ILE A 300 -9.63 -37.26 -39.36
N LEU A 301 -8.78 -36.55 -38.60
CA LEU A 301 -8.53 -36.81 -37.18
C LEU A 301 -9.71 -36.40 -36.28
N SER A 302 -10.63 -35.55 -36.75
CA SER A 302 -11.84 -35.19 -36.02
C SER A 302 -12.92 -36.28 -36.06
N LYS A 303 -12.75 -37.33 -36.87
CA LYS A 303 -13.72 -38.43 -36.97
C LYS A 303 -13.62 -39.31 -35.71
N PRO A 304 -14.73 -39.67 -35.06
CA PRO A 304 -14.75 -40.45 -33.82
C PRO A 304 -14.51 -41.95 -34.11
N VAL A 305 -13.33 -42.27 -34.64
CA VAL A 305 -12.91 -43.63 -35.00
C VAL A 305 -11.51 -43.90 -34.44
N SER A 306 -11.08 -45.17 -34.45
CA SER A 306 -9.76 -45.53 -33.95
C SER A 306 -8.62 -45.02 -34.85
N PRO A 307 -7.39 -44.86 -34.31
CA PRO A 307 -6.22 -44.47 -35.10
C PRO A 307 -5.92 -45.39 -36.29
N TYR A 308 -6.27 -46.68 -36.19
CA TYR A 308 -6.18 -47.62 -37.30
C TYR A 308 -7.04 -47.18 -38.51
N ILE A 309 -8.26 -46.71 -38.24
CA ILE A 309 -9.17 -46.22 -39.28
C ILE A 309 -8.71 -44.84 -39.80
N TRP A 310 -8.20 -43.95 -38.93
CA TRP A 310 -7.59 -42.70 -39.40
C TRP A 310 -6.48 -42.93 -40.41
N LYS A 311 -5.61 -43.92 -40.16
CA LYS A 311 -4.55 -44.27 -41.11
C LYS A 311 -5.11 -44.66 -42.48
N THR A 312 -6.19 -45.45 -42.50
CA THR A 312 -6.90 -45.83 -43.74
C THR A 312 -7.48 -44.61 -44.46
N TYR A 313 -8.04 -43.65 -43.73
CA TYR A 313 -8.53 -42.40 -44.31
C TYR A 313 -7.41 -41.54 -44.87
N LEU A 314 -6.27 -41.43 -44.18
CA LEU A 314 -5.09 -40.73 -44.70
C LEU A 314 -4.61 -41.37 -46.02
N TYR A 315 -4.52 -42.70 -46.09
CA TYR A 315 -4.13 -43.42 -47.32
C TYR A 315 -5.08 -43.17 -48.50
N LYS A 316 -6.39 -43.05 -48.25
CA LYS A 316 -7.39 -42.88 -49.32
C LYS A 316 -7.60 -41.42 -49.71
N ALA A 317 -7.26 -40.48 -48.82
CA ALA A 317 -7.47 -39.06 -49.03
C ALA A 317 -6.76 -38.58 -50.30
N ASN A 318 -7.49 -37.81 -51.11
CA ASN A 318 -7.02 -37.26 -52.37
C ASN A 318 -6.33 -38.29 -53.28
N LYS A 319 -6.93 -39.49 -53.41
CA LYS A 319 -6.39 -40.62 -54.19
C LYS A 319 -4.97 -41.04 -53.77
N GLY A 320 -4.62 -40.85 -52.50
CA GLY A 320 -3.30 -41.18 -51.93
C GLY A 320 -2.27 -40.05 -52.01
N GLU A 321 -2.60 -38.93 -52.66
CA GLU A 321 -1.71 -37.77 -52.79
C GLU A 321 -1.34 -37.19 -51.42
N LEU A 322 -2.34 -37.00 -50.55
CA LEU A 322 -2.13 -36.46 -49.21
C LEU A 322 -1.13 -37.33 -48.44
N TYR A 323 -1.35 -38.65 -48.43
CA TYR A 323 -0.50 -39.59 -47.72
C TYR A 323 0.95 -39.52 -48.21
N ARG A 324 1.18 -39.52 -49.52
CA ARG A 324 2.52 -39.40 -50.10
C ARG A 324 3.20 -38.12 -49.61
N GLN A 325 2.53 -36.98 -49.73
CA GLN A 325 3.07 -35.68 -49.36
C GLN A 325 3.41 -35.56 -47.87
N ILE A 326 2.52 -36.03 -46.98
CA ILE A 326 2.79 -35.99 -45.53
C ILE A 326 3.81 -37.05 -45.11
N SER A 327 3.91 -38.17 -45.81
CA SER A 327 4.92 -39.20 -45.52
C SER A 327 6.34 -38.72 -45.77
N GLU A 328 6.54 -37.90 -46.79
CA GLU A 328 7.85 -37.32 -47.12
C GLU A 328 8.16 -36.09 -46.27
N LYS A 329 7.17 -35.22 -46.03
CA LYS A 329 7.38 -33.89 -45.46
C LYS A 329 7.11 -33.79 -43.95
N ILE A 330 6.28 -34.68 -43.38
CA ILE A 330 5.81 -34.59 -41.98
C ILE A 330 6.25 -35.81 -41.16
N PHE A 331 6.09 -37.03 -41.67
CA PHE A 331 6.36 -38.22 -40.86
C PHE A 331 7.78 -38.29 -40.29
N PRO A 332 8.85 -37.82 -40.97
CA PRO A 332 10.17 -37.77 -40.36
C PRO A 332 10.22 -36.96 -39.06
N SER A 333 9.45 -35.87 -38.93
CA SER A 333 9.41 -35.05 -37.71
C SER A 333 8.53 -35.66 -36.60
N LEU A 334 7.81 -36.75 -36.85
CA LEU A 334 7.09 -37.49 -35.80
C LEU A 334 8.01 -38.46 -35.05
N ARG A 335 9.19 -38.76 -35.62
CA ARG A 335 10.18 -39.66 -35.03
C ARG A 335 11.01 -38.89 -34.02
N ARG A 336 10.56 -38.87 -32.77
CA ARG A 336 11.22 -38.14 -31.68
C ARG A 336 11.25 -38.93 -30.37
N VAL A 337 12.08 -38.48 -29.45
CA VAL A 337 12.05 -38.86 -28.03
C VAL A 337 11.74 -37.60 -27.23
N ASP A 338 10.58 -37.60 -26.58
CA ASP A 338 10.22 -36.58 -25.62
C ASP A 338 10.91 -36.88 -24.28
N TYR A 339 11.49 -35.88 -23.66
CA TYR A 339 12.17 -35.99 -22.37
C TYR A 339 11.55 -35.06 -21.34
N VAL A 340 11.48 -35.52 -20.09
CA VAL A 340 11.10 -34.73 -18.93
C VAL A 340 12.10 -34.98 -17.81
N VAL A 341 12.90 -33.98 -17.47
CA VAL A 341 13.82 -34.01 -16.33
C VAL A 341 13.11 -33.41 -15.12
N ASN A 342 12.72 -34.27 -14.18
CA ASN A 342 12.09 -33.88 -12.92
C ASN A 342 13.17 -33.62 -11.88
N TYR A 343 13.04 -32.52 -11.15
CA TYR A 343 13.96 -32.14 -10.10
C TYR A 343 13.24 -31.37 -8.99
N THR A 344 13.79 -31.43 -7.80
CA THR A 344 13.37 -30.60 -6.66
C THR A 344 14.33 -29.44 -6.50
N VAL A 345 13.82 -28.27 -6.11
CA VAL A 345 14.63 -27.12 -5.71
C VAL A 345 14.39 -26.86 -4.24
N LYS A 346 15.48 -26.78 -3.46
CA LYS A 346 15.43 -26.46 -2.03
C LYS A 346 14.83 -25.06 -1.80
N SER A 347 14.24 -24.87 -0.62
CA SER A 347 13.85 -23.53 -0.18
C SER A 347 15.09 -22.65 0.05
N PHE A 348 14.96 -21.38 -0.25
CA PHE A 348 15.97 -20.35 -0.06
C PHE A 348 15.76 -19.64 1.27
N THR A 349 16.84 -19.19 1.88
CA THR A 349 16.76 -18.17 2.93
C THR A 349 16.27 -16.84 2.34
N VAL A 350 15.82 -15.91 3.19
CA VAL A 350 15.39 -14.57 2.72
C VAL A 350 16.51 -13.85 1.96
N GLU A 351 17.75 -13.93 2.46
CA GLU A 351 18.90 -13.26 1.83
C GLU A 351 19.27 -13.88 0.48
N GLU A 352 19.36 -15.22 0.39
CA GLU A 352 19.54 -15.88 -0.91
C GLU A 352 18.38 -15.59 -1.85
N GLY A 353 17.16 -15.55 -1.32
CA GLY A 353 15.94 -15.27 -2.05
C GLY A 353 15.96 -13.89 -2.71
N LYS A 354 16.52 -12.87 -2.07
CA LYS A 354 16.69 -11.52 -2.64
C LYS A 354 17.61 -11.51 -3.87
N ASP A 355 18.65 -12.35 -3.89
CA ASP A 355 19.53 -12.47 -5.06
C ASP A 355 18.85 -13.24 -6.21
N ILE A 356 18.09 -14.29 -5.87
CA ILE A 356 17.30 -15.04 -6.85
C ILE A 356 16.16 -14.17 -7.42
N LEU A 357 15.56 -13.29 -6.61
CA LEU A 357 14.50 -12.37 -7.04
C LEU A 357 14.95 -11.50 -8.21
N LYS A 358 16.21 -11.03 -8.19
CA LYS A 358 16.79 -10.16 -9.23
C LYS A 358 17.09 -10.90 -10.53
N THR A 359 17.45 -12.17 -10.44
CA THR A 359 18.06 -12.92 -11.57
C THR A 359 17.13 -13.97 -12.16
N SER A 360 16.32 -14.63 -11.33
CA SER A 360 15.46 -15.75 -11.73
C SER A 360 14.28 -15.91 -10.76
N PRO A 361 13.39 -14.89 -10.64
CA PRO A 361 12.32 -14.88 -9.64
C PRO A 361 11.35 -16.06 -9.77
N GLY A 362 11.21 -16.67 -10.95
CA GLY A 362 10.40 -17.87 -11.17
C GLY A 362 10.87 -19.12 -10.38
N ASN A 363 12.09 -19.09 -9.83
CA ASN A 363 12.60 -20.15 -8.94
C ASN A 363 12.12 -20.01 -7.48
N LEU A 364 11.63 -18.83 -7.09
CA LEU A 364 11.04 -18.58 -5.79
C LEU A 364 9.62 -19.16 -5.76
N SER A 365 9.23 -19.73 -4.63
CA SER A 365 7.86 -20.05 -4.28
C SER A 365 7.12 -18.79 -3.85
N LEU A 366 5.80 -18.86 -3.87
CA LEU A 366 4.95 -17.78 -3.38
C LEU A 366 5.23 -17.44 -1.90
N ASN A 367 5.49 -18.45 -1.05
CA ASN A 367 5.87 -18.23 0.34
C ASN A 367 7.22 -17.51 0.48
N GLU A 368 8.25 -17.91 -0.28
CA GLU A 368 9.54 -17.22 -0.26
C GLU A 368 9.41 -15.76 -0.70
N LEU A 369 8.63 -15.49 -1.75
CA LEU A 369 8.32 -14.12 -2.16
C LEU A 369 7.65 -13.33 -1.03
N PHE A 370 6.67 -13.94 -0.34
CA PHE A 370 6.03 -13.31 0.80
C PHE A 370 7.00 -13.01 1.93
N LEU A 371 7.90 -13.93 2.28
CA LEU A 371 8.91 -13.72 3.32
C LEU A 371 9.92 -12.63 2.91
N ILE A 372 10.32 -12.58 1.64
CA ILE A 372 11.17 -11.53 1.11
C ILE A 372 10.47 -10.17 1.20
N ALA A 373 9.20 -10.08 0.78
CA ALA A 373 8.42 -8.85 0.88
C ALA A 373 8.39 -8.33 2.33
N ASN A 374 8.07 -9.20 3.28
CA ASN A 374 7.99 -8.87 4.71
C ASN A 374 9.36 -8.59 5.37
N SER A 375 10.48 -8.80 4.66
CA SER A 375 11.80 -8.35 5.11
C SER A 375 12.09 -6.88 4.82
N TYR A 376 11.27 -6.25 3.96
CA TYR A 376 11.31 -4.81 3.67
C TYR A 376 10.33 -4.04 4.58
N PRO A 377 10.54 -2.73 4.80
CA PRO A 377 9.57 -1.90 5.51
C PRO A 377 8.18 -1.99 4.85
N ALA A 378 7.13 -2.17 5.65
CA ALA A 378 5.76 -2.25 5.15
C ALA A 378 5.41 -1.00 4.31
N GLY A 379 4.83 -1.22 3.14
CA GLY A 379 4.45 -0.14 2.21
C GLY A 379 5.60 0.48 1.40
N SER A 380 6.85 0.05 1.57
CA SER A 380 7.98 0.46 0.71
C SER A 380 7.81 -0.01 -0.74
N GLU A 381 8.54 0.61 -1.68
CA GLU A 381 8.45 0.20 -3.09
C GLU A 381 8.97 -1.23 -3.30
N ASP A 382 10.05 -1.63 -2.62
CA ASP A 382 10.56 -3.01 -2.66
C ASP A 382 9.52 -4.01 -2.15
N PHE A 383 8.82 -3.70 -1.05
CA PHE A 383 7.71 -4.50 -0.53
C PHE A 383 6.62 -4.69 -1.60
N LYS A 384 6.22 -3.60 -2.25
CA LYS A 384 5.17 -3.58 -3.28
C LYS A 384 5.60 -4.34 -4.55
N GLU A 385 6.84 -4.16 -4.99
CA GLU A 385 7.38 -4.82 -6.17
C GLU A 385 7.39 -6.34 -6.04
N VAL A 386 7.72 -6.87 -4.86
CA VAL A 386 7.74 -8.32 -4.62
C VAL A 386 6.34 -8.93 -4.76
N PHE A 387 5.29 -8.26 -4.29
CA PHE A 387 3.91 -8.70 -4.51
C PHE A 387 3.47 -8.60 -5.97
N ASP A 388 3.92 -7.57 -6.69
CA ASP A 388 3.69 -7.43 -8.13
C ASP A 388 4.40 -8.56 -8.91
N ILE A 389 5.59 -8.99 -8.50
CA ILE A 389 6.28 -10.18 -9.03
C ILE A 389 5.48 -11.45 -8.70
N ALA A 390 5.02 -11.59 -7.46
CA ALA A 390 4.29 -12.77 -6.99
C ALA A 390 3.02 -13.03 -7.81
N VAL A 391 2.18 -12.02 -8.03
CA VAL A 391 0.95 -12.21 -8.81
C VAL A 391 1.22 -12.44 -10.31
N ARG A 392 2.35 -11.97 -10.85
CA ARG A 392 2.77 -12.29 -12.23
C ARG A 392 3.20 -13.75 -12.37
N LEU A 393 3.90 -14.29 -11.38
CA LEU A 393 4.38 -15.68 -11.38
C LEU A 393 3.27 -16.67 -11.00
N TYR A 394 2.33 -16.25 -10.16
CA TYR A 394 1.23 -17.06 -9.63
C TYR A 394 -0.15 -16.44 -9.92
N PRO A 395 -0.50 -16.16 -11.19
CA PRO A 395 -1.68 -15.36 -11.53
C PRO A 395 -3.02 -16.04 -11.20
N GLN A 396 -3.02 -17.36 -11.02
CA GLN A 396 -4.20 -18.15 -10.67
C GLN A 396 -4.27 -18.51 -9.19
N ASP A 397 -3.23 -18.21 -8.41
CA ASP A 397 -3.21 -18.52 -6.99
C ASP A 397 -4.07 -17.51 -6.20
N PRO A 398 -5.05 -17.96 -5.41
CA PRO A 398 -5.95 -17.05 -4.69
C PRO A 398 -5.21 -16.19 -3.66
N VAL A 399 -4.18 -16.72 -2.98
CA VAL A 399 -3.41 -15.97 -1.98
C VAL A 399 -2.58 -14.88 -2.64
N ALA A 400 -1.88 -15.20 -3.74
CA ALA A 400 -1.12 -14.21 -4.51
C ALA A 400 -2.01 -13.05 -4.97
N ARG A 401 -3.21 -13.37 -5.44
CA ARG A 401 -4.20 -12.40 -5.90
C ARG A 401 -4.77 -11.55 -4.76
N ILE A 402 -5.13 -12.14 -3.63
CA ILE A 402 -5.64 -11.39 -2.46
C ILE A 402 -4.58 -10.40 -1.94
N ASN A 403 -3.33 -10.84 -1.85
CA ASN A 403 -2.22 -10.00 -1.40
C ASN A 403 -1.96 -8.85 -2.39
N ALA A 404 -1.93 -9.14 -3.69
CA ALA A 404 -1.78 -8.11 -4.72
C ALA A 404 -2.96 -7.13 -4.75
N ALA A 405 -4.18 -7.56 -4.39
CA ALA A 405 -5.30 -6.65 -4.23
C ALA A 405 -5.09 -5.68 -3.06
N GLY A 406 -4.51 -6.13 -1.95
CA GLY A 406 -4.12 -5.24 -0.84
C GLY A 406 -3.16 -4.14 -1.28
N ILE A 407 -2.11 -4.49 -2.04
CA ILE A 407 -1.18 -3.52 -2.62
C ILE A 407 -1.87 -2.56 -3.59
N ALA A 408 -2.74 -3.08 -4.46
CA ALA A 408 -3.46 -2.27 -5.43
C ALA A 408 -4.38 -1.24 -4.73
N LEU A 409 -5.09 -1.65 -3.66
CA LEU A 409 -5.91 -0.74 -2.87
C LEU A 409 -5.08 0.32 -2.15
N GLU A 410 -3.94 -0.05 -1.58
CA GLU A 410 -3.01 0.90 -0.96
C GLU A 410 -2.51 1.95 -1.98
N LYS A 411 -2.32 1.55 -3.24
CA LYS A 411 -1.95 2.43 -4.37
C LYS A 411 -3.15 3.17 -4.99
N ASN A 412 -4.36 3.00 -4.46
CA ASN A 412 -5.62 3.50 -5.03
C ASN A 412 -5.87 3.03 -6.49
N ASP A 413 -5.32 1.87 -6.87
CA ASP A 413 -5.51 1.23 -8.17
C ASP A 413 -6.72 0.28 -8.12
N ILE A 414 -7.90 0.89 -8.19
CA ILE A 414 -9.20 0.23 -8.06
C ILE A 414 -9.38 -0.85 -9.15
N THR A 415 -8.93 -0.57 -10.38
CA THR A 415 -9.06 -1.49 -11.51
C THR A 415 -8.24 -2.77 -11.31
N ARG A 416 -6.99 -2.66 -10.85
CA ARG A 416 -6.19 -3.87 -10.55
C ARG A 416 -6.73 -4.62 -9.35
N ALA A 417 -7.14 -3.92 -8.30
CA ALA A 417 -7.73 -4.53 -7.10
C ALA A 417 -8.97 -5.37 -7.47
N GLU A 418 -9.89 -4.82 -8.25
CA GLU A 418 -11.08 -5.54 -8.72
C GLU A 418 -10.72 -6.77 -9.54
N ARG A 419 -9.80 -6.63 -10.51
CA ARG A 419 -9.33 -7.75 -11.33
C ARG A 419 -8.74 -8.87 -10.48
N TYR A 420 -7.93 -8.54 -9.47
CA TYR A 420 -7.32 -9.55 -8.61
C TYR A 420 -8.37 -10.24 -7.73
N LEU A 421 -9.39 -9.55 -7.26
CA LEU A 421 -10.44 -10.10 -6.38
C LEU A 421 -11.59 -10.83 -7.11
N ASN A 422 -11.71 -10.68 -8.43
CA ASN A 422 -12.76 -11.30 -9.25
C ASN A 422 -12.71 -12.84 -9.21
N GLY A 423 -13.82 -13.53 -8.95
CA GLY A 423 -13.82 -15.00 -8.85
C GLY A 423 -13.36 -15.53 -7.49
N LEU A 424 -13.14 -14.64 -6.50
CA LEU A 424 -12.83 -14.99 -5.11
C LEU A 424 -14.00 -14.65 -4.17
N GLU A 425 -15.22 -14.55 -4.68
CA GLU A 425 -16.42 -14.11 -3.94
C GLU A 425 -16.69 -14.98 -2.70
N ASN A 426 -16.38 -16.28 -2.82
CA ASN A 426 -16.58 -17.28 -1.78
C ASN A 426 -15.33 -17.49 -0.89
N ASP A 427 -14.22 -16.82 -1.17
CA ASP A 427 -13.02 -16.88 -0.31
C ASP A 427 -13.16 -15.88 0.84
N SER A 428 -13.36 -16.39 2.06
CA SER A 428 -13.48 -15.58 3.27
C SER A 428 -12.28 -14.68 3.51
N ARG A 429 -11.08 -15.14 3.12
CA ARG A 429 -9.81 -14.44 3.35
C ARG A 429 -9.69 -13.18 2.49
N ALA A 430 -10.51 -13.06 1.44
CA ALA A 430 -10.57 -11.90 0.56
C ALA A 430 -11.55 -10.81 1.04
N LEU A 431 -12.37 -11.08 2.07
CA LEU A 431 -13.50 -10.22 2.43
C LEU A 431 -13.08 -8.82 2.87
N ASN A 432 -12.02 -8.67 3.68
CA ASN A 432 -11.55 -7.36 4.11
C ASN A 432 -11.12 -6.49 2.90
N ASN A 433 -10.22 -7.00 2.04
CA ASN A 433 -9.78 -6.27 0.85
C ASN A 433 -10.95 -5.95 -0.09
N ARG A 434 -11.93 -6.87 -0.22
CA ARG A 434 -13.13 -6.61 -1.01
C ARG A 434 -14.02 -5.54 -0.39
N ALA A 435 -14.17 -5.55 0.94
CA ALA A 435 -14.91 -4.52 1.64
C ALA A 435 -14.32 -3.14 1.39
N LEU A 436 -12.98 -3.02 1.45
CA LEU A 436 -12.28 -1.78 1.16
C LEU A 436 -12.46 -1.34 -0.29
N LEU A 437 -12.41 -2.27 -1.25
CA LEU A 437 -12.73 -2.00 -2.66
C LEU A 437 -14.15 -1.41 -2.83
N GLU A 438 -15.14 -1.92 -2.10
CA GLU A 438 -16.51 -1.41 -2.11
C GLU A 438 -16.62 0.00 -1.52
N ILE A 439 -15.90 0.27 -0.42
CA ILE A 439 -15.90 1.59 0.23
C ILE A 439 -15.27 2.64 -0.70
N VAL A 440 -14.09 2.37 -1.25
CA VAL A 440 -13.38 3.35 -2.10
C VAL A 440 -14.09 3.64 -3.43
N ARG A 441 -14.97 2.74 -3.89
CA ARG A 441 -15.83 2.98 -5.07
C ARG A 441 -17.19 3.61 -4.74
N GLY A 442 -17.42 3.98 -3.47
CA GLY A 442 -18.64 4.65 -3.01
C GLY A 442 -19.79 3.72 -2.61
N ALA A 443 -19.62 2.40 -2.66
CA ALA A 443 -20.60 1.42 -2.21
C ALA A 443 -20.42 1.10 -0.71
N THR A 444 -20.42 2.14 0.12
CA THR A 444 -20.04 2.08 1.54
C THR A 444 -20.86 1.06 2.33
N ASP A 445 -22.19 1.03 2.18
CA ASP A 445 -23.07 0.10 2.91
C ASP A 445 -22.68 -1.37 2.67
N LYS A 446 -22.37 -1.69 1.40
CA LYS A 446 -21.92 -3.02 1.01
C LYS A 446 -20.54 -3.34 1.59
N GLY A 447 -19.64 -2.37 1.57
CA GLY A 447 -18.33 -2.49 2.20
C GLY A 447 -18.41 -2.75 3.70
N VAL A 448 -19.21 -1.97 4.43
CA VAL A 448 -19.43 -2.14 5.87
C VAL A 448 -20.02 -3.52 6.20
N LEU A 449 -20.96 -4.02 5.40
CA LEU A 449 -21.48 -5.38 5.56
C LEU A 449 -20.37 -6.44 5.42
N LEU A 450 -19.48 -6.28 4.44
CA LEU A 450 -18.36 -7.18 4.22
C LEU A 450 -17.31 -7.08 5.33
N LEU A 451 -17.01 -5.89 5.87
CA LEU A 451 -16.14 -5.71 7.02
C LEU A 451 -16.68 -6.45 8.25
N LYS A 452 -17.97 -6.28 8.57
CA LYS A 452 -18.63 -7.01 9.66
C LYS A 452 -18.51 -8.52 9.47
N LYS A 453 -18.77 -9.01 8.25
CA LYS A 453 -18.66 -10.44 7.93
C LYS A 453 -17.23 -10.95 8.10
N ALA A 454 -16.23 -10.20 7.66
CA ALA A 454 -14.81 -10.56 7.79
C ALA A 454 -14.35 -10.57 9.26
N GLY A 455 -14.76 -9.58 10.06
CA GLY A 455 -14.47 -9.52 11.48
C GLY A 455 -15.08 -10.69 12.27
N LEU A 456 -16.34 -11.08 11.95
CA LEU A 456 -16.97 -12.29 12.51
C LEU A 456 -16.24 -13.58 12.15
N GLN A 457 -15.44 -13.58 11.08
CA GLN A 457 -14.60 -14.71 10.66
C GLN A 457 -13.16 -14.62 11.18
N GLY A 458 -12.87 -13.65 12.05
CA GLY A 458 -11.57 -13.52 12.73
C GLY A 458 -10.53 -12.66 12.00
N ASP A 459 -10.91 -11.89 10.97
CA ASP A 459 -9.99 -10.94 10.34
C ASP A 459 -9.82 -9.69 11.23
N GLU A 460 -8.67 -9.59 11.92
CA GLU A 460 -8.34 -8.47 12.80
C GLU A 460 -8.24 -7.13 12.06
N ASN A 461 -7.81 -7.13 10.79
CA ASN A 461 -7.76 -5.91 9.99
C ASN A 461 -9.18 -5.42 9.67
N ALA A 462 -10.12 -6.34 9.42
CA ALA A 462 -11.51 -5.98 9.23
C ALA A 462 -12.15 -5.39 10.49
N CYS A 463 -11.84 -5.94 11.67
CA CYS A 463 -12.28 -5.37 12.94
C CYS A 463 -11.74 -3.94 13.12
N PHE A 464 -10.45 -3.73 12.88
CA PHE A 464 -9.84 -2.40 12.92
C PHE A 464 -10.49 -1.43 11.92
N ASN A 465 -10.73 -1.87 10.69
CA ASN A 465 -11.36 -1.04 9.65
C ASN A 465 -12.81 -0.69 10.00
N MET A 466 -13.52 -1.57 10.70
CA MET A 466 -14.88 -1.30 11.18
C MET A 466 -14.89 -0.25 12.29
N GLU A 467 -13.92 -0.29 13.20
CA GLU A 467 -13.74 0.77 14.20
C GLU A 467 -13.38 2.10 13.54
N GLU A 468 -12.49 2.08 12.55
CA GLU A 468 -12.09 3.26 11.80
C GLU A 468 -13.28 3.91 11.06
N TYR A 469 -14.13 3.09 10.44
CA TYR A 469 -15.37 3.55 9.82
C TYR A 469 -16.33 4.16 10.86
N THR A 470 -16.44 3.57 12.06
CA THR A 470 -17.29 4.10 13.13
C THR A 470 -16.80 5.48 13.60
N ARG A 471 -15.48 5.68 13.70
CA ARG A 471 -14.89 6.99 14.02
C ARG A 471 -15.20 8.02 12.92
N TYR A 472 -15.08 7.63 11.66
CA TYR A 472 -15.45 8.48 10.53
C TYR A 472 -16.91 8.95 10.63
N GLU A 473 -17.86 8.04 10.88
CA GLU A 473 -19.28 8.41 11.00
C GLU A 473 -19.53 9.40 12.13
N GLN A 474 -18.92 9.18 13.30
CA GLN A 474 -19.04 10.11 14.44
C GLN A 474 -18.49 11.49 14.09
N ARG A 475 -17.30 11.56 13.48
CA ARG A 475 -16.66 12.83 13.11
C ARG A 475 -17.41 13.59 12.03
N GLU A 476 -17.94 12.88 11.02
CA GLU A 476 -18.75 13.53 9.99
C GLU A 476 -20.10 14.01 10.53
N GLN A 477 -20.67 13.31 11.51
CA GLN A 477 -21.88 13.78 12.19
C GLN A 477 -21.61 15.05 13.01
N GLU A 478 -20.57 15.07 13.85
CA GLU A 478 -20.14 16.27 14.59
C GLU A 478 -19.91 17.46 13.63
N ARG A 479 -19.24 17.20 12.50
CA ARG A 479 -18.96 18.21 11.48
C ARG A 479 -20.23 18.77 10.85
N LYS A 480 -21.21 17.93 10.52
CA LYS A 480 -22.51 18.36 9.96
C LYS A 480 -23.31 19.20 10.95
N GLU A 481 -23.30 18.83 12.23
CA GLU A 481 -23.98 19.59 13.28
C GLU A 481 -23.41 21.00 13.43
N ILE A 482 -22.08 21.15 13.33
CA ILE A 482 -21.41 22.47 13.35
C ILE A 482 -21.81 23.29 12.12
N ILE A 483 -21.84 22.69 10.93
CA ILE A 483 -22.26 23.36 9.70
C ILE A 483 -23.70 23.86 9.83
N GLN A 484 -24.62 23.00 10.26
CA GLN A 484 -26.03 23.35 10.42
C GLN A 484 -26.23 24.47 11.44
N LYS A 485 -25.50 24.44 12.56
CA LYS A 485 -25.54 25.49 13.59
C LYS A 485 -25.02 26.84 13.08
N ASN A 486 -24.03 26.82 12.19
CA ASN A 486 -23.54 28.04 11.55
C ASN A 486 -24.54 28.63 10.54
N GLU A 487 -25.29 27.77 9.85
CA GLU A 487 -26.35 28.19 8.93
C GLU A 487 -27.54 28.79 9.69
N SER A 488 -27.99 28.16 10.79
CA SER A 488 -29.11 28.67 11.60
C SER A 488 -28.78 30.01 12.27
N ASN A 489 -27.56 30.19 12.76
CA ASN A 489 -27.14 31.45 13.38
C ASN A 489 -27.08 32.62 12.39
N HIS A 490 -27.02 32.33 11.08
CA HIS A 490 -27.03 33.36 10.03
C HIS A 490 -28.45 33.84 9.71
N GLU A 491 -29.49 33.03 9.96
CA GLU A 491 -30.88 33.41 9.71
C GLU A 491 -31.50 34.22 10.86
N GLU A 492 -30.92 34.16 12.06
CA GLU A 492 -31.36 34.92 13.25
C GLU A 492 -30.70 36.32 13.39
N LEU A 493 -29.74 36.66 12.52
CA LEU A 493 -29.06 37.97 12.44
C LEU A 493 -29.54 38.76 11.22
#